data_AF-A0A5E6VD22-F1
#
_entry.id   AF-A0A5E6VD22-F1
#
_cell.length_a   1.000
_cell.length_b   1.000
_cell.length_c   1.000
_cell.angle_alpha   90.00
_cell.angle_beta   90.00
_cell.angle_gamma   90.00
#
_symmetry.space_group_name_H-M   'P 1'
#
loop_
_entity.id
_entity.type
_entity.pdbx_description
1 polymer ?
#
loop_
_entity_poly.entity_id
_entity_poly.type
_entity_poly.pdbx_seq_one_letter_code
_entity_poly.pdbx_strand_id
1 'polypeptide(L)'
;MSTKELITQTNMTPTTIASDLLNVIKDIERSIEDSNSNIERVEGRGALKSIFSSSKSDLVDISKSQNKINELMLGLIQEIITLNTMSYSFLAAVISELETSARNGWLDSEGRTQELSATGKAFADRAHGIFCKIAEGSKSTQTRIDLNKQDIDSLKLEFSAKAEVVQQSRNDIASIKTVLNHKAEIVARQGKDIGQIHSVLETKTERLASIDKLLETKTERLASIDKLLQSKSERLASIDERLQEKAITDQNQNQAIQEILATLQMTQQLDLQRVAELKEFKQASGTQLAQLQEQAALSASQYSKLVRTVAVVAGIAVISSVALSLNIAGII
;
A
#
# COMPACT_ATOMS: atom_id res chain seq x y z
N MET A 1 -0.73 55.16 -44.11
CA MET A 1 0.38 56.13 -44.04
C MET A 1 0.65 56.46 -42.59
N SER A 2 1.87 56.20 -42.13
CA SER A 2 2.27 56.49 -40.75
C SER A 2 2.43 58.01 -40.59
N THR A 3 2.08 58.57 -39.42
CA THR A 3 2.29 59.99 -39.06
C THR A 3 3.75 60.47 -39.24
N LYS A 4 4.70 59.57 -39.41
CA LYS A 4 6.10 59.89 -39.78
C LYS A 4 6.30 60.27 -41.26
N GLU A 5 5.41 59.89 -42.17
CA GLU A 5 5.55 60.17 -43.61
C GLU A 5 5.03 61.55 -44.04
N LEU A 6 4.22 62.23 -43.22
CA LEU A 6 3.77 63.60 -43.52
C LEU A 6 4.78 64.69 -43.10
N ILE A 7 5.75 64.35 -42.24
CA ILE A 7 6.69 65.31 -41.64
C ILE A 7 7.99 65.43 -42.47
N THR A 8 8.19 64.59 -43.49
CA THR A 8 9.46 64.50 -44.24
C THR A 8 9.45 65.16 -45.63
N GLN A 9 8.40 65.88 -46.03
CA GLN A 9 8.31 66.47 -47.38
C GLN A 9 8.28 68.00 -47.50
N THR A 10 8.46 68.76 -46.41
CA THR A 10 8.61 70.22 -46.53
C THR A 10 9.63 70.72 -45.50
N ASN A 11 10.65 71.44 -45.96
CA ASN A 11 11.62 72.16 -45.13
C ASN A 11 10.95 73.33 -44.38
N MET A 12 9.92 73.02 -43.59
CA MET A 12 9.15 73.98 -42.83
C MET A 12 9.86 74.24 -41.51
N THR A 13 10.70 75.28 -41.51
CA THR A 13 11.29 75.79 -40.28
C THR A 13 10.28 76.66 -39.51
N PRO A 14 10.40 76.79 -38.19
CA PRO A 14 9.55 77.71 -37.43
C PRO A 14 9.53 79.13 -37.99
N THR A 15 10.67 79.60 -38.52
CA THR A 15 10.84 80.90 -39.17
C THR A 15 10.07 81.02 -40.48
N THR A 16 10.10 79.99 -41.32
CA THR A 16 9.33 79.98 -42.58
C THR A 16 7.83 80.05 -42.30
N ILE A 17 7.34 79.23 -41.36
CA ILE A 17 5.92 79.23 -40.99
C ILE A 17 5.51 80.55 -40.34
N ALA A 18 6.31 81.09 -39.41
CA ALA A 18 6.02 82.38 -38.80
C ALA A 18 5.95 83.51 -39.83
N SER A 19 6.84 83.49 -40.83
CA SER A 19 6.84 84.46 -41.92
C SER A 19 5.61 84.33 -42.81
N ASP A 20 5.20 83.10 -43.14
CA ASP A 20 3.99 82.83 -43.93
C ASP A 20 2.73 83.32 -43.19
N LEU A 21 2.63 83.04 -41.89
CA LEU A 21 1.54 83.54 -41.04
C LEU A 21 1.50 85.07 -40.99
N LEU A 22 2.66 85.74 -40.92
CA LEU A 22 2.74 87.20 -40.94
C LEU A 22 2.37 87.80 -42.29
N ASN A 23 2.70 87.13 -43.39
CA ASN A 23 2.26 87.54 -44.72
C ASN A 23 0.74 87.48 -44.84
N VAL A 24 0.11 86.41 -44.33
CA VAL A 24 -1.36 86.30 -44.27
C VAL A 24 -1.96 87.40 -43.37
N ILE A 25 -1.36 87.68 -42.21
CA ILE A 25 -1.76 88.79 -41.33
C ILE A 25 -1.67 90.13 -42.06
N LYS A 26 -0.60 90.35 -42.82
CA LYS A 26 -0.40 91.58 -43.60
C LYS A 26 -1.40 91.73 -44.74
N ASP A 27 -1.80 90.64 -45.37
CA ASP A 27 -2.83 90.67 -46.41
C ASP A 27 -4.24 90.89 -45.83
N ILE A 28 -4.50 90.39 -44.63
CA ILE A 28 -5.70 90.73 -43.85
C ILE A 28 -5.69 92.22 -43.49
N GLU A 29 -4.57 92.74 -43.00
CA GLU A 29 -4.39 94.15 -42.66
C GLU A 29 -4.66 95.07 -43.86
N ARG A 30 -4.03 94.79 -45.02
CA ARG A 30 -4.30 95.52 -46.27
C ARG A 30 -5.78 95.45 -46.66
N SER A 31 -6.39 94.27 -46.53
CA SER A 31 -7.82 94.11 -46.84
C SER A 31 -8.72 94.91 -45.89
N ILE A 32 -8.33 95.07 -44.62
CA ILE A 32 -9.02 95.92 -43.63
C ILE A 32 -8.82 97.41 -43.97
N GLU A 33 -7.60 97.84 -44.31
CA GLU A 33 -7.32 99.21 -44.73
C GLU A 33 -8.06 99.59 -46.02
N ASP A 34 -8.08 98.71 -47.01
CA ASP A 34 -8.87 98.85 -48.23
C ASP A 34 -10.37 98.91 -47.91
N SER A 35 -10.84 98.12 -46.94
CA SER A 35 -12.24 98.19 -46.48
C SER A 35 -12.55 99.52 -45.80
N ASN A 36 -11.67 100.01 -44.92
CA ASN A 36 -11.86 101.24 -44.16
C ASN A 36 -11.79 102.47 -45.07
N SER A 37 -10.84 102.52 -46.01
CA SER A 37 -10.76 103.60 -46.99
C SER A 37 -12.00 103.64 -47.89
N ASN A 38 -12.57 102.48 -48.25
CA ASN A 38 -13.85 102.42 -48.96
C ASN A 38 -15.02 102.94 -48.10
N ILE A 39 -15.04 102.64 -46.80
CA ILE A 39 -16.03 103.17 -45.84
C ILE A 39 -15.89 104.69 -45.69
N GLU A 40 -14.69 105.21 -45.45
CA GLU A 40 -14.41 106.64 -45.33
C GLU A 40 -14.75 107.41 -46.62
N ARG A 41 -14.52 106.79 -47.79
CA ARG A 41 -14.90 107.36 -49.10
C ARG A 41 -16.42 107.39 -49.30
N VAL A 42 -17.17 106.50 -48.66
CA VAL A 42 -18.64 106.51 -48.65
C VAL A 42 -19.16 107.55 -47.66
N GLU A 43 -18.56 107.65 -46.47
CA GLU A 43 -18.92 108.64 -45.44
C GLU A 43 -18.59 110.08 -45.86
N GLY A 44 -17.45 110.29 -46.53
CA GLY A 44 -16.99 111.60 -47.02
C GLY A 44 -17.78 112.17 -48.21
N ARG A 45 -18.70 111.41 -48.82
CA ARG A 45 -19.52 111.88 -49.96
C ARG A 45 -20.67 112.80 -49.56
N GLY A 46 -20.94 112.97 -48.26
CA GLY A 46 -22.02 113.82 -47.75
C GLY A 46 -23.42 113.27 -48.05
N ALA A 47 -24.37 113.52 -47.14
CA ALA A 47 -25.68 112.86 -47.09
C ALA A 47 -26.55 112.97 -48.35
N LEU A 48 -26.26 113.90 -49.28
CA LEU A 48 -27.06 114.11 -50.50
C LEU A 48 -26.57 113.32 -51.72
N LYS A 49 -25.29 112.93 -51.79
CA LYS A 49 -24.77 112.09 -52.89
C LYS A 49 -24.84 110.58 -52.59
N SER A 50 -24.94 110.19 -51.32
CA SER A 50 -25.12 108.79 -50.91
C SER A 50 -26.51 108.21 -51.25
N ILE A 51 -27.51 109.07 -51.51
CA ILE A 51 -28.90 108.64 -51.73
C ILE A 51 -29.21 108.38 -53.22
N PHE A 52 -28.57 109.05 -54.18
CA PHE A 52 -28.98 108.97 -55.61
C PHE A 52 -27.97 108.33 -56.58
N SER A 53 -26.80 107.89 -56.13
CA SER A 53 -25.89 107.10 -56.97
C SER A 53 -24.96 106.22 -56.11
N SER A 54 -24.99 104.91 -56.38
CA SER A 54 -24.06 103.84 -55.94
C SER A 54 -24.19 103.16 -54.58
N SER A 55 -25.25 103.36 -53.78
CA SER A 55 -25.42 102.63 -52.49
C SER A 55 -25.38 101.09 -52.63
N LYS A 56 -25.87 100.53 -53.76
CA LYS A 56 -25.79 99.08 -54.04
C LYS A 56 -24.39 98.61 -54.42
N SER A 57 -23.58 99.43 -55.10
CA SER A 57 -22.19 99.06 -55.45
C SER A 57 -21.29 99.15 -54.23
N ASP A 58 -21.43 100.23 -53.46
CA ASP A 58 -20.59 100.46 -52.28
C ASP A 58 -20.85 99.41 -51.18
N LEU A 59 -22.12 99.00 -50.96
CA LEU A 59 -22.45 97.87 -50.07
C LEU A 59 -21.93 96.52 -50.59
N VAL A 60 -21.95 96.31 -51.90
CA VAL A 60 -21.39 95.10 -52.53
C VAL A 60 -19.87 95.06 -52.35
N ASP A 61 -19.19 96.20 -52.43
CA ASP A 61 -17.73 96.27 -52.29
C ASP A 61 -17.30 96.10 -50.82
N ILE A 62 -18.03 96.68 -49.86
CA ILE A 62 -17.83 96.43 -48.42
C ILE A 62 -18.09 94.95 -48.09
N SER A 63 -19.18 94.37 -48.63
CA SER A 63 -19.50 92.95 -48.41
C SER A 63 -18.46 92.02 -49.03
N LYS A 64 -17.93 92.33 -50.22
CA LYS A 64 -16.81 91.58 -50.83
C LYS A 64 -15.55 91.66 -49.97
N SER A 65 -15.23 92.82 -49.42
CA SER A 65 -14.06 92.98 -48.56
C SER A 65 -14.21 92.19 -47.25
N GLN A 66 -15.38 92.25 -46.61
CA GLN A 66 -15.68 91.46 -45.42
C GLN A 66 -15.64 89.95 -45.70
N ASN A 67 -16.15 89.49 -46.85
CA ASN A 67 -16.06 88.08 -47.24
C ASN A 67 -14.60 87.65 -47.46
N LYS A 68 -13.79 88.49 -48.10
CA LYS A 68 -12.35 88.22 -48.29
C LYS A 68 -11.59 88.16 -46.96
N ILE A 69 -11.89 89.07 -46.03
CA ILE A 69 -11.32 89.04 -44.66
C ILE A 69 -11.71 87.74 -43.94
N ASN A 70 -12.97 87.30 -44.07
CA ASN A 70 -13.44 86.06 -43.46
C ASN A 70 -12.79 84.81 -44.08
N GLU A 71 -12.55 84.78 -45.39
CA GLU A 71 -11.84 83.69 -46.06
C GLU A 71 -10.37 83.60 -45.61
N LEU A 72 -9.67 84.73 -45.54
CA LEU A 72 -8.29 84.78 -45.05
C LEU A 72 -8.18 84.39 -43.57
N MET A 73 -9.14 84.82 -42.74
CA MET A 73 -9.24 84.40 -41.33
C MET A 73 -9.48 82.89 -41.20
N LEU A 74 -10.32 82.30 -42.04
CA LEU A 74 -10.60 80.87 -42.02
C LEU A 74 -9.37 80.06 -42.45
N GLY A 75 -8.64 80.51 -43.47
CA GLY A 75 -7.36 79.92 -43.89
C GLY A 75 -6.34 79.93 -42.75
N LEU A 76 -6.20 81.08 -42.07
CA LEU A 76 -5.33 81.21 -40.90
C LEU A 76 -5.72 80.22 -39.79
N ILE A 77 -7.01 80.06 -39.48
CA ILE A 77 -7.49 79.09 -38.49
C ILE A 77 -7.17 77.64 -38.91
N GLN A 78 -7.24 77.30 -40.19
CA GLN A 78 -6.92 75.96 -40.68
C GLN A 78 -5.42 75.64 -40.61
N GLU A 79 -4.56 76.61 -40.95
CA GLU A 79 -3.11 76.48 -40.75
C GLU A 79 -2.75 76.32 -39.27
N ILE A 80 -3.46 77.04 -38.39
CA ILE A 80 -3.34 76.92 -36.93
C ILE A 80 -3.72 75.52 -36.44
N ILE A 81 -4.83 74.95 -36.91
CA ILE A 81 -5.25 73.58 -36.57
C ILE A 81 -4.23 72.56 -37.06
N THR A 82 -3.68 72.77 -38.25
CA THR A 82 -2.63 71.92 -38.81
C THR A 82 -1.36 71.99 -37.94
N LEU A 83 -0.98 73.18 -37.47
CA LEU A 83 0.12 73.36 -36.53
C LEU A 83 -0.08 72.65 -35.18
N ASN A 84 -1.32 72.55 -34.69
CA ASN A 84 -1.66 71.85 -33.45
C ASN A 84 -1.42 70.33 -33.51
N THR A 85 -1.33 69.75 -34.72
CA THR A 85 -0.92 68.35 -34.88
C THR A 85 0.60 68.13 -34.81
N MET A 86 1.40 69.21 -34.79
CA MET A 86 2.85 69.16 -34.62
C MET A 86 3.25 69.22 -33.13
N SER A 87 4.47 68.79 -32.81
CA SER A 87 4.96 68.72 -31.42
C SER A 87 4.92 70.08 -30.73
N TYR A 88 4.61 70.10 -29.42
CA TYR A 88 4.59 71.33 -28.60
C TYR A 88 5.87 72.17 -28.74
N SER A 89 7.05 71.55 -28.82
CA SER A 89 8.33 72.24 -29.02
C SER A 89 8.40 73.00 -30.34
N PHE A 90 7.79 72.47 -31.40
CA PHE A 90 7.72 73.12 -32.71
C PHE A 90 6.73 74.28 -32.71
N LEU A 91 5.54 74.07 -32.11
CA LEU A 91 4.54 75.13 -31.96
C LEU A 91 5.06 76.30 -31.11
N ALA A 92 5.74 76.03 -30.00
CA ALA A 92 6.35 77.05 -29.16
C ALA A 92 7.44 77.86 -29.90
N ALA A 93 8.23 77.19 -30.75
CA ALA A 93 9.22 77.86 -31.59
C ALA A 93 8.56 78.78 -32.62
N VAL A 94 7.48 78.35 -33.28
CA VAL A 94 6.73 79.19 -34.23
C VAL A 94 6.13 80.41 -33.53
N ILE A 95 5.56 80.24 -32.33
CA ILE A 95 4.96 81.35 -31.56
C ILE A 95 6.02 82.39 -31.17
N SER A 96 7.18 81.94 -30.71
CA SER A 96 8.30 82.81 -30.35
C SER A 96 8.81 83.60 -31.56
N GLU A 97 8.89 82.94 -32.71
CA GLU A 97 9.36 83.54 -33.95
C GLU A 97 8.35 84.52 -34.54
N LEU A 98 7.05 84.20 -34.46
CA LEU A 98 5.93 85.07 -34.84
C LEU A 98 5.93 86.36 -34.00
N GLU A 99 6.10 86.25 -32.68
CA GLU A 99 6.15 87.40 -31.78
C GLU A 99 7.36 88.31 -32.08
N THR A 100 8.53 87.68 -32.27
CA THR A 100 9.78 88.40 -32.58
C THR A 100 9.65 89.16 -33.89
N SER A 101 9.11 88.48 -34.91
CA SER A 101 8.93 89.02 -36.26
C SER A 101 7.82 90.09 -36.33
N ALA A 102 6.75 89.96 -35.54
CA ALA A 102 5.72 91.00 -35.43
C ALA A 102 6.23 92.29 -34.77
N ARG A 103 7.17 92.17 -33.82
CA ARG A 103 7.77 93.32 -33.10
C ARG A 103 8.87 94.01 -33.89
N ASN A 104 9.75 93.24 -34.51
CA ASN A 104 10.98 93.74 -35.14
C ASN A 104 10.88 93.85 -36.66
N GLY A 105 9.76 93.44 -37.25
CA GLY A 105 9.61 93.24 -38.67
C GLY A 105 10.17 91.90 -39.13
N TRP A 106 9.75 91.46 -40.32
CA TRP A 106 10.21 90.21 -40.94
C TRP A 106 10.62 90.44 -42.38
N LEU A 107 11.40 89.53 -42.94
CA LEU A 107 11.75 89.55 -44.35
C LEU A 107 10.64 88.85 -45.13
N ASP A 108 10.06 89.53 -46.11
CA ASP A 108 9.16 88.89 -47.06
C ASP A 108 9.92 87.94 -48.00
N SER A 109 9.19 87.21 -48.83
CA SER A 109 9.75 86.29 -49.83
C SER A 109 10.66 86.97 -50.86
N GLU A 110 10.62 88.30 -50.95
CA GLU A 110 11.46 89.14 -51.81
C GLU A 110 12.65 89.75 -51.05
N GLY A 111 12.84 89.39 -49.77
CA GLY A 111 13.94 89.85 -48.93
C GLY A 111 13.78 91.28 -48.40
N ARG A 112 12.57 91.84 -48.44
CA ARG A 112 12.30 93.20 -47.91
C ARG A 112 11.81 93.12 -46.49
N THR A 113 12.33 94.00 -45.63
CA THR A 113 11.82 94.14 -44.26
C THR A 113 10.42 94.76 -44.29
N GLN A 114 9.47 93.99 -43.78
CA GLN A 114 8.08 94.37 -43.62
C GLN A 114 7.80 94.62 -42.13
N GLU A 115 7.14 95.72 -41.83
CA GLU A 115 6.57 95.98 -40.51
C GLU A 115 5.04 95.96 -40.58
N LEU A 116 4.41 95.61 -39.45
CA LEU A 116 2.96 95.70 -39.26
C LEU A 116 2.59 97.13 -38.84
N SER A 117 1.45 97.65 -39.33
CA SER A 117 0.87 98.88 -38.77
C SER A 117 0.37 98.65 -37.33
N ALA A 118 -0.15 99.70 -36.69
CA ALA A 118 -0.81 99.57 -35.39
C ALA A 118 -1.98 98.56 -35.40
N THR A 119 -2.74 98.51 -36.50
CA THR A 119 -3.84 97.56 -36.68
C THR A 119 -3.34 96.14 -36.88
N GLY A 120 -2.29 95.97 -37.69
CA GLY A 120 -1.61 94.68 -37.89
C GLY A 120 -1.01 94.14 -36.59
N LYS A 121 -0.37 94.99 -35.78
CA LYS A 121 0.17 94.63 -34.47
C LYS A 121 -0.93 94.17 -33.51
N ALA A 122 -2.05 94.90 -33.43
CA ALA A 122 -3.18 94.51 -32.59
C ALA A 122 -3.83 93.17 -33.05
N PHE A 123 -3.81 92.88 -34.35
CA PHE A 123 -4.27 91.58 -34.87
C PHE A 123 -3.27 90.47 -34.54
N ALA A 124 -1.98 90.70 -34.73
CA ALA A 124 -0.91 89.76 -34.37
C ALA A 124 -0.94 89.42 -32.87
N ASP A 125 -1.18 90.39 -31.99
CA ASP A 125 -1.34 90.16 -30.55
C ASP A 125 -2.52 89.23 -30.23
N ARG A 126 -3.67 89.39 -30.93
CA ARG A 126 -4.82 88.49 -30.77
C ARG A 126 -4.53 87.09 -31.29
N ALA A 127 -3.89 86.99 -32.46
CA ALA A 127 -3.46 85.71 -33.02
C ALA A 127 -2.51 84.99 -32.06
N HIS A 128 -1.51 85.71 -31.52
CA HIS A 128 -0.59 85.22 -30.49
C HIS A 128 -1.34 84.69 -29.26
N GLY A 129 -2.35 85.41 -28.76
CA GLY A 129 -3.18 84.94 -27.64
C GLY A 129 -3.93 83.63 -27.92
N ILE A 130 -4.39 83.41 -29.16
CA ILE A 130 -5.01 82.15 -29.59
C ILE A 130 -3.95 81.04 -29.65
N PHE A 131 -2.78 81.33 -30.22
CA PHE A 131 -1.68 80.38 -30.30
C PHE A 131 -1.19 79.93 -28.92
N CYS A 132 -1.06 80.83 -27.96
CA CYS A 132 -0.65 80.49 -26.60
C CYS A 132 -1.63 79.53 -25.93
N LYS A 133 -2.95 79.77 -26.06
CA LYS A 133 -3.98 78.85 -25.54
C LYS A 133 -3.93 77.47 -26.21
N ILE A 134 -3.69 77.43 -27.52
CA ILE A 134 -3.51 76.17 -28.25
C ILE A 134 -2.27 75.44 -27.74
N ALA A 135 -1.14 76.14 -27.61
CA ALA A 135 0.10 75.56 -27.11
C ALA A 135 -0.02 75.04 -25.68
N GLU A 136 -0.74 75.73 -24.79
CA GLU A 136 -1.07 75.23 -23.45
C GLU A 136 -1.90 73.94 -23.50
N GLY A 137 -2.91 73.88 -24.37
CA GLY A 137 -3.70 72.67 -24.62
C GLY A 137 -2.85 71.51 -25.18
N SER A 138 -1.96 71.80 -26.13
CA SER A 138 -1.02 70.83 -26.70
C SER A 138 -0.01 70.34 -25.65
N LYS A 139 0.48 71.22 -24.76
CA LYS A 139 1.35 70.84 -23.63
C LYS A 139 0.66 69.87 -22.69
N SER A 140 -0.57 70.17 -22.28
CA SER A 140 -1.38 69.28 -21.43
C SER A 140 -1.57 67.91 -22.09
N THR A 141 -1.85 67.89 -23.40
CA THR A 141 -1.98 66.65 -24.18
C THR A 141 -0.67 65.88 -24.25
N GLN A 142 0.46 66.56 -24.48
CA GLN A 142 1.79 65.94 -24.50
C GLN A 142 2.14 65.30 -23.15
N THR A 143 1.89 65.99 -22.03
CA THR A 143 2.07 65.42 -20.69
C THR A 143 1.26 64.14 -20.50
N ARG A 144 0.01 64.10 -20.96
CA ARG A 144 -0.82 62.88 -20.92
C ARG A 144 -0.27 61.76 -21.78
N ILE A 145 0.27 62.08 -22.96
CA ILE A 145 0.91 61.10 -23.85
C ILE A 145 2.16 60.52 -23.16
N ASP A 146 2.98 61.36 -22.52
CA ASP A 146 4.19 60.93 -21.83
C ASP A 146 3.88 60.04 -20.62
N LEU A 147 2.86 60.40 -19.83
CA LEU A 147 2.35 59.57 -18.74
C LEU A 147 1.84 58.21 -19.25
N ASN A 148 0.99 58.21 -20.28
CA ASN A 148 0.49 56.97 -20.89
C ASN A 148 1.64 56.11 -21.44
N LYS A 149 2.69 56.72 -21.99
CA LYS A 149 3.87 56.00 -22.48
C LYS A 149 4.60 55.32 -21.31
N GLN A 150 4.78 56.01 -20.20
CA GLN A 150 5.37 55.43 -18.98
C GLN A 150 4.53 54.26 -18.47
N ASP A 151 3.20 54.41 -18.42
CA ASP A 151 2.29 53.34 -18.01
C ASP A 151 2.37 52.12 -18.95
N ILE A 152 2.43 52.36 -20.26
CA ILE A 152 2.60 51.29 -21.25
C ILE A 152 3.93 50.55 -21.04
N ASP A 153 5.02 51.26 -20.77
CA ASP A 153 6.33 50.64 -20.55
C ASP A 153 6.36 49.88 -19.21
N SER A 154 5.69 50.39 -18.17
CA SER A 154 5.49 49.65 -16.91
C SER A 154 4.68 48.37 -17.13
N LEU A 155 3.57 48.45 -17.88
CA LEU A 155 2.75 47.28 -18.20
C LEU A 155 3.54 46.23 -18.99
N LYS A 156 4.39 46.63 -19.95
CA LYS A 156 5.25 45.69 -20.68
C LYS A 156 6.19 44.93 -19.75
N LEU A 157 6.80 45.61 -18.78
CA LEU A 157 7.67 44.97 -17.78
C LEU A 157 6.88 43.97 -16.95
N GLU A 158 5.69 44.34 -16.47
CA GLU A 158 4.82 43.45 -15.71
C GLU A 158 4.38 42.23 -16.53
N PHE A 159 4.00 42.42 -17.80
CA PHE A 159 3.65 41.33 -18.70
C PHE A 159 4.83 40.38 -18.95
N SER A 160 6.05 40.90 -19.11
CA SER A 160 7.25 40.07 -19.27
C SER A 160 7.51 39.22 -18.02
N ALA A 161 7.48 39.84 -16.84
CA ALA A 161 7.65 39.13 -15.57
C ALA A 161 6.56 38.06 -15.38
N LYS A 162 5.30 38.37 -15.73
CA LYS A 162 4.20 37.41 -15.65
C LYS A 162 4.37 36.26 -16.65
N ALA A 163 4.90 36.51 -17.85
CA ALA A 163 5.20 35.46 -18.82
C ALA A 163 6.28 34.50 -18.30
N GLU A 164 7.32 35.01 -17.63
CA GLU A 164 8.35 34.19 -16.98
C GLU A 164 7.77 33.31 -15.87
N VAL A 165 6.91 33.87 -15.00
CA VAL A 165 6.23 33.11 -13.94
C VAL A 165 5.35 32.01 -14.52
N VAL A 166 4.62 32.27 -15.60
CA VAL A 166 3.82 31.26 -16.29
C VAL A 166 4.71 30.16 -16.89
N GLN A 167 5.84 30.51 -17.48
CA GLN A 167 6.77 29.52 -18.03
C GLN A 167 7.40 28.67 -16.93
N GLN A 168 7.78 29.26 -15.80
CA GLN A 168 8.27 28.53 -14.64
C GLN A 168 7.20 27.58 -14.09
N SER A 169 5.97 28.05 -13.94
CA SER A 169 4.85 27.22 -13.49
C SER A 169 4.60 26.02 -14.41
N ARG A 170 4.76 26.17 -15.73
CA ARG A 170 4.66 25.05 -16.68
C ARG A 170 5.76 24.01 -16.47
N ASN A 171 6.99 24.45 -16.22
CA ASN A 171 8.11 23.56 -15.92
C ASN A 171 7.86 22.80 -14.61
N ASP A 172 7.38 23.48 -13.58
CA ASP A 172 7.05 22.89 -12.29
C ASP A 172 5.94 21.83 -12.43
N ILE A 173 4.88 22.13 -13.19
CA ILE A 173 3.80 21.17 -13.50
C ILE A 173 4.34 19.94 -14.22
N ALA A 174 5.25 20.10 -15.19
CA ALA A 174 5.87 18.99 -15.90
C ALA A 174 6.74 18.12 -14.97
N SER A 175 7.48 18.74 -14.06
CA SER A 175 8.26 18.06 -13.02
C SER A 175 7.36 17.25 -12.08
N ILE A 176 6.30 17.87 -11.54
CA ILE A 176 5.31 17.22 -10.68
C ILE A 176 4.68 16.01 -11.39
N LYS A 177 4.30 16.16 -12.66
CA LYS A 177 3.74 15.06 -13.46
C LYS A 177 4.71 13.88 -13.57
N THR A 178 6.00 14.15 -13.76
CA THR A 178 7.05 13.11 -13.83
C THR A 178 7.18 12.37 -12.50
N VAL A 179 7.20 13.10 -11.37
CA VAL A 179 7.25 12.51 -10.03
C VAL A 179 6.02 11.64 -9.76
N LEU A 180 4.82 12.12 -10.13
CA LEU A 180 3.58 11.36 -9.95
C LEU A 180 3.57 10.07 -10.77
N ASN A 181 4.03 10.11 -12.02
CA ASN A 181 4.16 8.91 -12.85
C ASN A 181 5.11 7.88 -12.23
N HIS A 182 6.28 8.32 -11.76
CA HIS A 182 7.24 7.44 -11.09
C HIS A 182 6.65 6.83 -9.81
N LYS A 183 5.90 7.62 -9.02
CA LYS A 183 5.20 7.11 -7.83
C LYS A 183 4.15 6.06 -8.18
N ALA A 184 3.38 6.27 -9.26
CA ALA A 184 2.40 5.30 -9.73
C ALA A 184 3.05 3.97 -10.13
N GLU A 185 4.20 4.01 -10.80
CA GLU A 185 4.97 2.80 -11.13
C GLU A 185 5.45 2.07 -9.87
N ILE A 186 5.94 2.78 -8.85
CA ILE A 186 6.33 2.18 -7.57
C ILE A 186 5.15 1.48 -6.90
N VAL A 187 3.98 2.15 -6.85
CA VAL A 187 2.76 1.57 -6.26
C VAL A 187 2.33 0.31 -7.01
N ALA A 188 2.39 0.32 -8.34
CA ALA A 188 2.08 -0.86 -9.15
C ALA A 188 3.03 -2.04 -8.87
N ARG A 189 4.34 -1.78 -8.72
CA ARG A 189 5.33 -2.81 -8.34
C ARG A 189 5.04 -3.36 -6.94
N GLN A 190 4.79 -2.49 -5.97
CA GLN A 190 4.43 -2.90 -4.61
C GLN A 190 3.16 -3.76 -4.59
N GLY A 191 2.15 -3.44 -5.40
CA GLY A 191 0.94 -4.26 -5.54
C GLY A 191 1.26 -5.68 -6.04
N LYS A 192 2.18 -5.82 -7.00
CA LYS A 192 2.64 -7.13 -7.48
C LYS A 192 3.38 -7.91 -6.38
N ASP A 193 4.28 -7.26 -5.66
CA ASP A 193 5.06 -7.88 -4.58
C ASP A 193 4.14 -8.36 -3.45
N ILE A 194 3.15 -7.56 -3.06
CA ILE A 194 2.12 -7.94 -2.09
C ILE A 194 1.33 -9.16 -2.58
N GLY A 195 0.95 -9.19 -3.86
CA GLY A 195 0.27 -10.34 -4.45
C GLY A 195 1.12 -11.62 -4.41
N GLN A 196 2.43 -11.52 -4.67
CA GLN A 196 3.36 -12.65 -4.54
C GLN A 196 3.49 -13.13 -3.10
N ILE A 197 3.59 -12.21 -2.13
CA ILE A 197 3.62 -12.55 -0.70
C ILE A 197 2.34 -13.30 -0.31
N HIS A 198 1.18 -12.83 -0.75
CA HIS A 198 -0.10 -13.51 -0.48
C HIS A 198 -0.10 -14.94 -1.02
N SER A 199 0.31 -15.15 -2.28
CA SER A 199 0.39 -16.48 -2.88
C SER A 199 1.33 -17.42 -2.11
N VAL A 200 2.49 -16.93 -1.67
CA VAL A 200 3.42 -17.72 -0.85
C VAL A 200 2.81 -18.07 0.51
N LEU A 201 2.10 -17.15 1.14
CA LEU A 201 1.42 -17.38 2.42
C LEU A 201 0.30 -18.41 2.30
N GLU A 202 -0.47 -18.36 1.21
CA GLU A 202 -1.52 -19.34 0.91
C GLU A 202 -0.94 -20.75 0.78
N THR A 203 0.11 -20.92 -0.04
CA THR A 203 0.80 -22.22 -0.17
C THR A 203 1.39 -22.71 1.16
N LYS A 204 1.93 -21.81 1.99
CA LYS A 204 2.43 -22.18 3.32
C LYS A 204 1.30 -22.65 4.24
N THR A 205 0.15 -21.99 4.20
CA THR A 205 -1.04 -22.36 4.98
C THR A 205 -1.54 -23.75 4.59
N GLU A 206 -1.65 -24.04 3.29
CA GLU A 206 -2.04 -25.36 2.78
C GLU A 206 -1.06 -26.46 3.22
N ARG A 207 0.24 -26.16 3.16
CA ARG A 207 1.29 -27.08 3.61
C ARG A 207 1.20 -27.35 5.11
N LEU A 208 0.92 -26.33 5.93
CA LEU A 208 0.72 -26.50 7.37
C LEU A 208 -0.49 -27.38 7.67
N ALA A 209 -1.64 -27.12 7.02
CA ALA A 209 -2.82 -27.97 7.16
C ALA A 209 -2.55 -29.44 6.78
N SER A 210 -1.72 -29.66 5.76
CA SER A 210 -1.30 -31.01 5.37
C SER A 210 -0.41 -31.69 6.42
N ILE A 211 0.47 -30.92 7.07
CA ILE A 211 1.31 -31.42 8.18
C ILE A 211 0.44 -31.79 9.38
N ASP A 212 -0.54 -30.94 9.74
CA ASP A 212 -1.44 -31.19 10.86
C ASP A 212 -2.20 -32.50 10.68
N LYS A 213 -2.75 -32.74 9.48
CA LYS A 213 -3.42 -34.00 9.14
C LYS A 213 -2.49 -35.22 9.25
N LEU A 214 -1.24 -35.08 8.82
CA LEU A 214 -0.24 -36.16 8.93
C LEU A 214 0.08 -36.47 10.41
N LEU A 215 0.19 -35.44 11.25
CA LEU A 215 0.44 -35.58 12.68
C LEU A 215 -0.75 -36.26 13.38
N GLU A 216 -1.97 -35.90 13.01
CA GLU A 216 -3.19 -36.56 13.50
C GLU A 216 -3.18 -38.06 13.17
N THR A 217 -2.93 -38.43 11.91
CA THR A 217 -2.82 -39.84 11.49
C THR A 217 -1.72 -40.60 12.24
N LYS A 218 -0.57 -39.96 12.49
CA LYS A 218 0.52 -40.57 13.28
C LYS A 218 0.09 -40.80 14.74
N THR A 219 -0.66 -39.87 15.32
CA THR A 219 -1.17 -39.96 16.69
C THR A 219 -2.16 -41.12 16.82
N GLU A 220 -3.10 -41.27 15.89
CA GLU A 220 -4.02 -42.41 15.84
C GLU A 220 -3.29 -43.75 15.71
N ARG A 221 -2.25 -43.79 14.88
CA ARG A 221 -1.42 -44.99 14.71
C ARG A 221 -0.67 -45.36 15.99
N LEU A 222 -0.13 -44.37 16.71
CA LEU A 222 0.53 -44.60 18.00
C LEU A 222 -0.47 -45.15 19.03
N ALA A 223 -1.65 -44.54 19.16
CA ALA A 223 -2.70 -45.04 20.05
C ALA A 223 -3.12 -46.48 19.71
N SER A 224 -3.12 -46.85 18.43
CA SER A 224 -3.40 -48.23 18.00
C SER A 224 -2.29 -49.21 18.38
N ILE A 225 -1.02 -48.78 18.30
CA ILE A 225 0.13 -49.57 18.77
C ILE A 225 0.06 -49.77 20.28
N ASP A 226 -0.26 -48.74 21.05
CA ASP A 226 -0.39 -48.84 22.51
C ASP A 226 -1.46 -49.87 22.92
N LYS A 227 -2.63 -49.83 22.27
CA LYS A 227 -3.68 -50.85 22.47
C LYS A 227 -3.21 -52.27 22.16
N LEU A 228 -2.45 -52.44 21.07
CA LEU A 228 -1.90 -53.74 20.69
C LEU A 228 -0.89 -54.24 21.72
N LEU A 229 -0.02 -53.36 22.21
CA LEU A 229 0.96 -53.69 23.24
C LEU A 229 0.28 -54.07 24.55
N GLN A 230 -0.74 -53.33 24.97
CA GLN A 230 -1.55 -53.67 26.15
C GLN A 230 -2.17 -55.07 26.02
N SER A 231 -2.83 -55.36 24.90
CA SER A 231 -3.43 -56.68 24.65
C SER A 231 -2.38 -57.81 24.66
N LYS A 232 -1.18 -57.57 24.10
CA LYS A 232 -0.08 -58.54 24.16
C LYS A 232 0.41 -58.76 25.59
N SER A 233 0.49 -57.70 26.41
CA SER A 233 0.87 -57.79 27.82
C SER A 233 -0.12 -58.61 28.63
N GLU A 234 -1.43 -58.38 28.43
CA GLU A 234 -2.50 -59.16 29.08
C GLU A 234 -2.44 -60.64 28.69
N ARG A 235 -2.19 -60.93 27.39
CA ARG A 235 -2.00 -62.30 26.91
C ARG A 235 -0.77 -62.97 27.51
N LEU A 236 0.33 -62.26 27.68
CA LEU A 236 1.53 -62.78 28.33
C LEU A 236 1.26 -63.10 29.81
N ALA A 237 0.61 -62.19 30.54
CA ALA A 237 0.22 -62.43 31.93
C ALA A 237 -0.67 -63.67 32.09
N SER A 238 -1.64 -63.87 31.18
CA SER A 238 -2.49 -65.07 31.18
C SER A 238 -1.70 -66.36 30.87
N ILE A 239 -0.70 -66.31 30.01
CA ILE A 239 0.18 -67.47 29.75
C ILE A 239 1.00 -67.77 31.01
N ASP A 240 1.56 -66.76 31.66
CA ASP A 240 2.35 -66.92 32.89
C ASP A 240 1.50 -67.56 34.01
N GLU A 241 0.26 -67.10 34.20
CA GLU A 241 -0.68 -67.69 35.16
C GLU A 241 -0.93 -69.18 34.86
N ARG A 242 -1.22 -69.52 33.59
CA ARG A 242 -1.42 -70.93 33.18
C ARG A 242 -0.16 -71.78 33.36
N LEU A 243 1.03 -71.21 33.17
CA LEU A 243 2.29 -71.91 33.41
C LEU A 243 2.50 -72.17 34.91
N GLN A 244 2.14 -71.22 35.78
CA GLN A 244 2.17 -71.40 37.23
C GLN A 244 1.19 -72.48 37.68
N GLU A 245 -0.06 -72.45 37.21
CA GLU A 245 -1.07 -73.49 37.50
C GLU A 245 -0.58 -74.88 37.07
N LYS A 246 0.02 -74.96 35.89
CA LYS A 246 0.60 -76.21 35.40
C LYS A 246 1.75 -76.68 36.30
N ALA A 247 2.66 -75.79 36.70
CA ALA A 247 3.77 -76.14 37.58
C ALA A 247 3.28 -76.67 38.95
N ILE A 248 2.25 -76.06 39.53
CA ILE A 248 1.60 -76.54 40.77
C ILE A 248 0.99 -77.93 40.55
N THR A 249 0.30 -78.13 39.42
CA THR A 249 -0.29 -79.42 39.07
C THR A 249 0.77 -80.51 38.92
N ASP A 250 1.86 -80.22 38.20
CA ASP A 250 2.99 -81.13 38.01
C ASP A 250 3.67 -81.45 39.36
N GLN A 251 3.80 -80.47 40.27
CA GLN A 251 4.30 -80.68 41.63
C GLN A 251 3.39 -81.60 42.44
N ASN A 252 2.08 -81.37 42.42
CA ASN A 252 1.10 -82.20 43.12
C ASN A 252 1.11 -83.64 42.58
N GLN A 253 1.19 -83.81 41.26
CA GLN A 253 1.33 -85.12 40.62
C GLN A 253 2.62 -85.82 41.08
N ASN A 254 3.75 -85.12 41.11
CA ASN A 254 5.02 -85.68 41.59
C ASN A 254 4.94 -86.11 43.06
N GLN A 255 4.30 -85.31 43.93
CA GLN A 255 4.09 -85.68 45.33
C GLN A 255 3.21 -86.93 45.46
N ALA A 256 2.09 -86.99 44.75
CA ALA A 256 1.22 -88.17 44.74
C ALA A 256 1.96 -89.43 44.26
N ILE A 257 2.82 -89.31 43.23
CA ILE A 257 3.67 -90.42 42.78
C ILE A 257 4.64 -90.86 43.89
N GLN A 258 5.27 -89.93 44.62
CA GLN A 258 6.15 -90.29 45.75
C GLN A 258 5.40 -90.99 46.88
N GLU A 259 4.20 -90.53 47.22
CA GLU A 259 3.34 -91.17 48.25
C GLU A 259 2.94 -92.60 47.85
N ILE A 260 2.59 -92.81 46.57
CA ILE A 260 2.32 -94.15 46.02
C ILE A 260 3.56 -95.04 46.12
N LEU A 261 4.73 -94.53 45.73
CA LEU A 261 6.00 -95.27 45.80
C LEU A 261 6.35 -95.65 47.25
N ALA A 262 6.19 -94.74 48.21
CA ALA A 262 6.42 -95.03 49.63
C ALA A 262 5.45 -96.11 50.16
N THR A 263 4.17 -96.03 49.77
CA THR A 263 3.15 -97.02 50.14
C THR A 263 3.48 -98.40 49.56
N LEU A 264 3.94 -98.45 48.30
CA LEU A 264 4.38 -99.69 47.66
C LEU A 264 5.60 -100.28 48.38
N GLN A 265 6.59 -99.47 48.76
CA GLN A 265 7.76 -99.93 49.53
C GLN A 265 7.37 -100.49 50.90
N MET A 266 6.48 -99.80 51.62
CA MET A 266 5.95 -100.28 52.91
C MET A 266 5.22 -101.62 52.74
N THR A 267 4.37 -101.73 51.72
CA THR A 267 3.63 -102.96 51.42
C THR A 267 4.59 -104.10 51.09
N GLN A 268 5.63 -103.83 50.29
CA GLN A 268 6.67 -104.80 49.96
C GLN A 268 7.44 -105.27 51.21
N GLN A 269 7.78 -104.36 52.13
CA GLN A 269 8.40 -104.73 53.41
C GLN A 269 7.47 -105.60 54.26
N LEU A 270 6.19 -105.26 54.31
CA LEU A 270 5.19 -106.01 55.05
C LEU A 270 4.96 -107.40 54.44
N ASP A 271 4.99 -107.52 53.12
CA ASP A 271 4.94 -108.80 52.43
C ASP A 271 6.22 -109.63 52.67
N LEU A 272 7.40 -109.01 52.70
CA LEU A 272 8.65 -109.70 53.11
C LEU A 272 8.56 -110.19 54.57
N GLN A 273 8.01 -109.38 55.47
CA GLN A 273 7.78 -109.76 56.86
C GLN A 273 6.79 -110.92 56.96
N ARG A 274 5.66 -110.87 56.25
CA ARG A 274 4.70 -111.98 56.16
C ARG A 274 5.34 -113.25 55.62
N VAL A 275 6.21 -113.16 54.62
CA VAL A 275 6.96 -114.32 54.10
C VAL A 275 7.91 -114.88 55.15
N ALA A 276 8.59 -114.03 55.93
CA ALA A 276 9.45 -114.45 57.03
C ALA A 276 8.64 -115.13 58.15
N GLU A 277 7.54 -114.52 58.59
CA GLU A 277 6.61 -115.07 59.58
C GLU A 277 6.01 -116.40 59.11
N LEU A 278 5.62 -116.51 57.82
CA LEU A 278 5.16 -117.78 57.24
C LEU A 278 6.26 -118.86 57.22
N LYS A 279 7.51 -118.48 57.00
CA LYS A 279 8.65 -119.39 57.04
C LYS A 279 8.91 -119.89 58.46
N GLU A 280 8.86 -118.99 59.45
CA GLU A 280 8.96 -119.33 60.88
C GLU A 280 7.79 -120.22 61.32
N PHE A 281 6.55 -119.86 60.96
CA PHE A 281 5.36 -120.66 61.21
C PHE A 281 5.47 -122.06 60.59
N LYS A 282 5.95 -122.16 59.34
CA LYS A 282 6.19 -123.44 58.66
C LYS A 282 7.26 -124.26 59.37
N GLN A 283 8.34 -123.64 59.87
CA GLN A 283 9.36 -124.33 60.66
C GLN A 283 8.80 -124.80 62.01
N ALA A 284 8.05 -123.96 62.72
CA ALA A 284 7.40 -124.29 63.99
C ALA A 284 6.36 -125.40 63.84
N SER A 285 5.59 -125.38 62.75
CA SER A 285 4.65 -126.45 62.42
C SER A 285 5.39 -127.74 62.02
N GLY A 286 6.52 -127.63 61.31
CA GLY A 286 7.40 -128.75 61.02
C GLY A 286 8.00 -129.39 62.28
N THR A 287 8.43 -128.59 63.26
CA THR A 287 8.91 -129.11 64.57
C THR A 287 7.77 -129.68 65.42
N GLN A 288 6.58 -129.08 65.41
CA GLN A 288 5.39 -129.69 66.03
C GLN A 288 5.02 -131.03 65.39
N LEU A 289 5.09 -131.14 64.05
CA LEU A 289 4.85 -132.39 63.34
C LEU A 289 5.90 -133.44 63.70
N ALA A 290 7.17 -133.04 63.81
CA ALA A 290 8.25 -133.93 64.25
C ALA A 290 8.06 -134.38 65.71
N GLN A 291 7.64 -133.50 66.62
CA GLN A 291 7.31 -133.83 68.00
C GLN A 291 6.10 -134.77 68.10
N LEU A 292 5.08 -134.58 67.26
CA LEU A 292 3.92 -135.47 67.18
C LEU A 292 4.29 -136.84 66.59
N GLN A 293 5.18 -136.89 65.59
CA GLN A 293 5.72 -138.15 65.06
C GLN A 293 6.60 -138.86 66.09
N GLU A 294 7.36 -138.13 66.90
CA GLU A 294 8.17 -138.70 67.99
C GLU A 294 7.30 -139.23 69.14
N GLN A 295 6.21 -138.53 69.49
CA GLN A 295 5.18 -139.04 70.39
C GLN A 295 4.44 -140.27 69.82
N ALA A 296 4.18 -140.29 68.51
CA ALA A 296 3.61 -141.45 67.83
C ALA A 296 4.59 -142.65 67.82
N ALA A 297 5.89 -142.43 67.67
CA ALA A 297 6.91 -143.48 67.73
C ALA A 297 7.09 -144.03 69.16
N LEU A 298 7.04 -143.16 70.18
CA LEU A 298 7.10 -143.55 71.58
C LEU A 298 5.88 -144.39 72.01
N SER A 299 4.68 -144.00 71.57
CA SER A 299 3.44 -144.77 71.80
C SER A 299 3.42 -146.09 71.03
N ALA A 300 3.92 -146.15 69.79
CA ALA A 300 4.07 -147.40 69.04
C ALA A 300 5.05 -148.38 69.72
N SER A 301 6.14 -147.89 70.34
CA SER A 301 7.06 -148.75 71.09
C SER A 301 6.45 -149.28 72.40
N GLN A 302 5.61 -148.49 73.07
CA GLN A 302 4.92 -148.88 74.30
C GLN A 302 3.82 -149.93 74.04
N TYR A 303 3.11 -149.84 72.91
CA TYR A 303 2.13 -150.86 72.52
C TYR A 303 2.77 -152.23 72.22
N SER A 304 3.99 -152.28 71.64
CA SER A 304 4.68 -153.56 71.38
C SER A 304 5.11 -154.30 72.65
N LYS A 305 5.43 -153.55 73.72
CA LYS A 305 5.82 -154.13 75.02
C LYS A 305 4.61 -154.69 75.76
N LEU A 306 3.45 -154.04 75.66
CA LEU A 306 2.20 -154.46 76.34
C LEU A 306 1.59 -155.73 75.73
N VAL A 307 1.71 -155.92 74.41
CA VAL A 307 1.20 -157.13 73.73
C VAL A 307 2.05 -158.38 74.04
N ARG A 308 3.35 -158.23 74.31
CA ARG A 308 4.22 -159.38 74.66
C ARG A 308 4.06 -159.88 76.10
N THR A 309 3.64 -159.04 77.05
CA THR A 309 3.45 -159.46 78.44
C THR A 309 2.10 -160.15 78.67
N VAL A 310 1.05 -159.78 77.92
CA VAL A 310 -0.29 -160.38 78.07
C VAL A 310 -0.37 -161.78 77.45
N ALA A 311 0.40 -162.07 76.40
CA ALA A 311 0.43 -163.39 75.77
C ALA A 311 1.14 -164.49 76.60
N VAL A 312 2.01 -164.13 77.56
CA VAL A 312 2.72 -165.12 78.41
C VAL A 312 1.88 -165.52 79.63
N VAL A 313 1.01 -164.64 80.14
CA VAL A 313 0.20 -164.92 81.34
C VAL A 313 -1.03 -165.78 81.02
N ALA A 314 -1.54 -165.74 79.79
CA ALA A 314 -2.69 -166.56 79.36
C ALA A 314 -2.35 -168.05 79.12
N GLY A 315 -1.07 -168.45 79.10
CA GLY A 315 -0.64 -169.82 78.79
C GLY A 315 -0.39 -170.75 79.99
N ILE A 316 -0.24 -170.24 81.22
CA ILE A 316 0.19 -171.06 82.37
C ILE A 316 -0.95 -171.43 83.34
N ALA A 317 -2.08 -170.71 83.32
CA ALA A 317 -3.18 -170.97 84.25
C ALA A 317 -4.14 -172.11 83.82
N VAL A 318 -3.99 -172.69 82.62
CA VAL A 318 -4.89 -173.71 82.06
C VAL A 318 -4.39 -175.16 82.28
N ILE A 319 -3.25 -175.38 82.96
CA ILE A 319 -2.68 -176.74 83.17
C ILE A 319 -2.76 -177.24 84.64
N SER A 320 -3.06 -176.41 85.64
CA SER A 320 -3.10 -176.83 87.06
C SER A 320 -4.50 -177.16 87.60
N SER A 321 -5.33 -177.81 86.78
CA SER A 321 -6.61 -178.42 87.21
C SER A 321 -6.75 -179.91 86.84
N VAL A 322 -5.65 -180.62 86.50
CA VAL A 322 -5.71 -182.03 86.07
C VAL A 322 -4.89 -183.02 86.92
N ALA A 323 -4.18 -182.61 87.98
CA ALA A 323 -3.27 -183.52 88.71
C ALA A 323 -3.43 -183.62 90.24
N LEU A 324 -4.56 -183.21 90.85
CA LEU A 324 -4.79 -183.51 92.28
C LEU A 324 -6.23 -183.88 92.63
N SER A 325 -6.86 -184.65 91.74
CA SER A 325 -8.05 -185.46 92.01
C SER A 325 -7.73 -186.96 91.87
N LEU A 326 -6.63 -187.43 92.47
CA LEU A 326 -6.28 -188.86 92.59
C LEU A 326 -5.18 -189.09 93.66
N ASN A 327 -5.52 -188.96 94.96
CA ASN A 327 -4.86 -189.72 96.05
C ASN A 327 -5.70 -189.63 97.36
N ILE A 328 -6.98 -189.98 97.31
CA ILE A 328 -7.52 -191.21 97.95
C ILE A 328 -6.52 -192.37 97.98
N ALA A 329 -6.44 -193.03 99.15
CA ALA A 329 -5.84 -194.35 99.45
C ALA A 329 -4.33 -194.39 99.71
N GLY A 330 -3.96 -194.44 100.99
CA GLY A 330 -2.61 -194.77 101.42
C GLY A 330 -2.21 -196.22 101.17
N ILE A 331 -0.88 -196.43 101.05
CA ILE A 331 -0.03 -197.50 101.62
C ILE A 331 1.42 -197.16 101.22
N ILE A 332 2.30 -197.15 102.24
CA ILE A 332 3.75 -196.80 102.32
C ILE A 332 4.08 -195.30 102.20
#